data_AF-A0A0Q3WSP0-F1
#
_entry.id   AF-A0A0Q3WSP0-F1
#
_cell.length_a   1.000
_cell.length_b   1.000
_cell.length_c   1.000
_cell.angle_alpha   90.00
_cell.angle_beta   90.00
_cell.angle_gamma   90.00
#
_symmetry.space_group_name_H-M   'P 1'
#
loop_
_entity.id
_entity.type
_entity.pdbx_description
1 polymer ?
#
loop_
_entity_poly.entity_id
_entity_poly.type
_entity_poly.pdbx_seq_one_letter_code
_entity_poly.pdbx_strand_id
1 'polypeptide(L)'
;MSRCPCPHPQHSVLSRKFVDVMTKYNEAQVDFRERSKGRIQRQLEITGKNTTDEELEEMLESGNPSIFTAGIMDSQMSKQALSEIEGRHKDIVRLESSIKELHDMFVDIAMLVENQGSMIDRIESNMDQSVGFVERAVADTKKAVKYQSEARRKKILIMLCCIILAIILAASIGSIFA
;
A
#
# COMPACT_ATOMS: atom_id res chain seq x y z
N MET A 1 -38.41 43.95 -9.42
CA MET A 1 -38.26 42.86 -8.43
C MET A 1 -37.61 41.67 -9.13
N SER A 2 -36.30 41.74 -9.39
CA SER A 2 -35.57 40.71 -10.12
C SER A 2 -34.91 39.79 -9.10
N ARG A 3 -35.48 38.61 -8.86
CA ARG A 3 -34.84 37.59 -8.01
C ARG A 3 -33.68 36.98 -8.80
N CYS A 4 -32.45 37.29 -8.41
CA CYS A 4 -31.29 36.51 -8.84
C CYS A 4 -31.45 35.06 -8.34
N PRO A 5 -31.24 34.03 -9.19
CA PRO A 5 -31.19 32.66 -8.70
C PRO A 5 -29.88 32.47 -7.94
N CYS A 6 -29.96 32.09 -6.66
CA CYS A 6 -28.78 31.66 -5.92
C CYS A 6 -28.33 30.29 -6.48
N PRO A 7 -27.09 30.15 -6.99
CA PRO A 7 -26.56 28.83 -7.30
C PRO A 7 -26.34 28.11 -5.97
N HIS A 8 -26.94 26.93 -5.83
CA HIS A 8 -26.96 26.18 -4.56
C HIS A 8 -25.55 25.66 -4.23
N PRO A 9 -24.86 26.16 -3.17
CA PRO A 9 -23.48 25.75 -2.86
C PRO A 9 -23.37 24.37 -2.19
N GLN A 10 -24.51 23.72 -1.90
CA GLN A 10 -24.58 22.49 -1.11
C GLN A 10 -23.98 21.28 -1.84
N HIS A 11 -24.14 21.18 -3.16
CA HIS A 11 -23.67 20.05 -3.96
C HIS A 11 -22.13 19.99 -4.04
N SER A 12 -21.45 21.14 -4.14
CA SER A 12 -19.98 21.18 -4.26
C SER A 12 -19.24 20.71 -3.00
N VAL A 13 -19.74 21.10 -1.81
CA VAL A 13 -19.14 20.67 -0.53
C VAL A 13 -19.37 19.18 -0.28
N LEU A 14 -20.55 18.66 -0.67
CA LEU A 14 -20.88 17.25 -0.53
C LEU A 14 -20.04 16.38 -1.47
N SER A 15 -19.86 16.78 -2.73
CA SER A 15 -18.99 16.06 -3.68
C SER A 15 -17.54 16.00 -3.22
N ARG A 16 -16.99 17.08 -2.63
CA ARG A 16 -15.62 17.08 -2.07
C ARG A 16 -15.48 16.11 -0.89
N LYS A 17 -16.43 16.09 0.04
CA LYS A 17 -16.42 15.12 1.15
C LYS A 17 -16.56 13.68 0.65
N PHE A 18 -17.37 13.46 -0.38
CA PHE A 18 -17.51 12.16 -0.99
C PHE A 18 -16.19 11.70 -1.62
N VAL A 19 -15.51 12.56 -2.39
CA VAL A 19 -14.19 12.27 -2.96
C VAL A 19 -13.18 11.92 -1.85
N ASP A 20 -13.10 12.72 -0.78
CA ASP A 20 -12.19 12.44 0.36
C ASP A 20 -12.46 11.08 1.02
N VAL A 21 -13.74 10.74 1.24
CA VAL A 21 -14.12 9.44 1.81
C VAL A 21 -13.79 8.30 0.86
N MET A 22 -14.02 8.46 -0.45
CA MET A 22 -13.72 7.43 -1.45
C MET A 22 -12.21 7.23 -1.63
N THR A 23 -11.41 8.29 -1.59
CA THR A 23 -9.95 8.19 -1.61
C THR A 23 -9.44 7.40 -0.39
N LYS A 24 -9.91 7.73 0.82
CA LYS A 24 -9.56 6.99 2.04
C LYS A 24 -9.99 5.53 1.98
N TYR A 25 -11.15 5.26 1.41
CA TYR A 25 -11.64 3.90 1.24
C TYR A 25 -10.78 3.13 0.23
N ASN A 26 -10.40 3.74 -0.89
CA ASN A 26 -9.48 3.15 -1.87
C ASN A 26 -8.09 2.88 -1.27
N GLU A 27 -7.54 3.80 -0.48
CA GLU A 27 -6.28 3.59 0.26
C GLU A 27 -6.39 2.36 1.18
N ALA A 28 -7.47 2.25 1.96
CA ALA A 28 -7.71 1.10 2.82
C ALA A 28 -7.86 -0.21 2.03
N GLN A 29 -8.42 -0.16 0.82
CA GLN A 29 -8.53 -1.30 -0.07
C GLN A 29 -7.18 -1.76 -0.62
N VAL A 30 -6.33 -0.82 -1.06
CA VAL A 30 -4.96 -1.12 -1.51
C VAL A 30 -4.14 -1.74 -0.37
N ASP A 31 -4.25 -1.18 0.84
CA ASP A 31 -3.61 -1.75 2.04
C ASP A 31 -4.09 -3.17 2.34
N PHE A 32 -5.39 -3.44 2.18
CA PHE A 32 -5.95 -4.77 2.36
C PHE A 32 -5.43 -5.77 1.31
N ARG A 33 -5.29 -5.34 0.05
CA ARG A 33 -4.70 -6.13 -1.04
C ARG A 33 -3.28 -6.55 -0.70
N GLU A 34 -2.45 -5.59 -0.30
CA GLU A 34 -1.04 -5.81 0.00
C GLU A 34 -0.86 -6.78 1.18
N ARG A 35 -1.67 -6.60 2.24
CA ARG A 35 -1.68 -7.53 3.39
C ARG A 35 -2.12 -8.94 3.00
N SER A 36 -3.10 -9.06 2.11
CA SER A 36 -3.58 -10.36 1.63
C SER A 36 -2.53 -11.05 0.76
N LYS A 37 -1.87 -10.31 -0.14
CA LYS A 37 -0.74 -10.79 -0.95
C LYS A 37 0.40 -11.32 -0.07
N GLY A 38 0.85 -10.53 0.92
CA GLY A 38 1.93 -10.95 1.83
C GLY A 38 1.58 -12.19 2.66
N ARG A 39 0.30 -12.39 3.00
CA ARG A 39 -0.15 -13.63 3.66
C ARG A 39 -0.10 -14.83 2.72
N ILE A 40 -0.56 -14.68 1.48
CA ILE A 40 -0.48 -15.75 0.47
C ILE A 40 0.97 -16.15 0.23
N GLN A 41 1.88 -15.17 0.09
CA GLN A 41 3.31 -15.44 -0.07
C GLN A 41 3.86 -16.29 1.08
N ARG A 42 3.57 -15.89 2.33
CA ARG A 42 4.03 -16.63 3.51
C ARG A 42 3.46 -18.06 3.56
N GLN A 43 2.20 -18.26 3.17
CA GLN A 43 1.61 -19.59 3.12
C GLN A 43 2.24 -20.46 2.02
N LEU A 44 2.59 -19.87 0.87
CA LEU A 44 3.31 -20.57 -0.20
C LEU A 44 4.71 -21.00 0.26
N GLU A 45 5.44 -20.14 0.98
CA GLU A 45 6.74 -20.47 1.57
C GLU A 45 6.64 -21.66 2.55
N ILE A 46 5.58 -21.71 3.38
CA ILE A 46 5.32 -22.83 4.31
C ILE A 46 5.11 -24.15 3.56
N THR A 47 4.48 -24.11 2.38
CA THR A 47 4.29 -25.29 1.52
C THR A 47 5.55 -25.69 0.74
N GLY A 48 6.65 -24.93 0.88
CA GLY A 48 7.92 -25.18 0.20
C GLY A 48 8.01 -24.55 -1.20
N LYS A 49 7.04 -23.71 -1.57
CA LYS A 49 7.04 -22.96 -2.85
C LYS A 49 7.56 -21.55 -2.59
N ASN A 50 8.82 -21.32 -2.95
CA ASN A 50 9.39 -19.97 -2.94
C ASN A 50 8.95 -19.26 -4.21
N THR A 51 8.14 -18.22 -4.06
CA THR A 51 7.58 -17.43 -5.16
C THR A 51 8.09 -16.00 -5.05
N THR A 52 8.57 -15.45 -6.15
CA THR A 52 8.93 -14.02 -6.22
C THR A 52 7.67 -13.15 -6.17
N ASP A 53 7.84 -11.85 -5.91
CA ASP A 53 6.71 -10.92 -5.83
C ASP A 53 6.00 -10.77 -7.18
N GLU A 54 6.78 -10.80 -8.27
CA GLU A 54 6.31 -10.78 -9.65
C GLU A 54 5.57 -12.07 -10.04
N GLU A 55 6.13 -13.25 -9.74
CA GLU A 55 5.44 -14.53 -10.00
C GLU A 55 4.15 -14.65 -9.18
N LEU A 56 4.14 -14.16 -7.93
CA LEU A 56 2.95 -14.15 -7.11
C LEU A 56 1.86 -13.24 -7.71
N GLU A 57 2.24 -12.11 -8.27
CA GLU A 57 1.31 -11.21 -8.95
C GLU A 57 0.69 -11.89 -10.18
N GLU A 58 1.49 -12.54 -11.01
CA GLU A 58 1.01 -13.28 -12.18
C GLU A 58 0.05 -14.42 -11.79
N MET A 59 0.35 -15.10 -10.68
CA MET A 59 -0.53 -16.12 -10.12
C MET A 59 -1.89 -15.56 -9.68
N LEU A 60 -1.92 -14.36 -9.10
CA LEU A 60 -3.14 -13.67 -8.69
C LEU A 60 -3.95 -13.18 -9.90
N GLU A 61 -3.28 -12.65 -10.93
CA GLU A 61 -3.93 -12.16 -12.15
C GLU A 61 -4.52 -13.30 -13.01
N SER A 62 -3.94 -14.51 -12.93
CA SER A 62 -4.40 -15.68 -13.69
C SER A 62 -5.85 -16.09 -13.39
N GLY A 63 -6.39 -15.70 -12.23
CA GLY A 63 -7.75 -16.03 -11.79
C GLY A 63 -8.02 -17.52 -11.59
N ASN A 64 -6.99 -18.38 -11.66
CA ASN A 64 -7.13 -19.84 -11.54
C ASN A 64 -6.63 -20.32 -10.16
N PRO A 65 -7.51 -20.74 -9.24
CA PRO A 65 -7.11 -21.21 -7.90
C PRO A 65 -6.15 -22.40 -7.92
N SER A 66 -6.20 -23.22 -8.97
CA SER A 66 -5.37 -24.40 -9.14
C SER A 66 -3.87 -24.07 -9.25
N ILE A 67 -3.53 -22.83 -9.63
CA ILE A 67 -2.13 -22.40 -9.78
C ILE A 67 -1.38 -22.40 -8.44
N PHE A 68 -2.10 -22.19 -7.33
CA PHE A 68 -1.56 -22.25 -5.98
C PHE A 68 -1.26 -23.69 -5.56
N THR A 69 -2.05 -24.67 -6.03
CA THR A 69 -1.85 -26.10 -5.73
C THR A 69 -0.75 -26.77 -6.57
N ALA A 70 -0.35 -26.15 -7.69
CA ALA A 70 0.64 -26.72 -8.59
C ALA A 70 2.03 -26.78 -7.92
N GLY A 71 2.51 -28.01 -7.67
CA GLY A 71 3.84 -28.30 -7.14
C GLY A 71 3.89 -28.54 -5.61
N ILE A 72 2.75 -28.55 -4.92
CA ILE A 72 2.70 -28.75 -3.46
C ILE A 72 2.49 -30.24 -3.14
N MET A 73 3.28 -30.79 -2.19
CA MET A 73 3.10 -32.16 -1.70
C MET A 73 1.83 -32.29 -0.85
N ASP A 74 1.14 -33.43 -0.99
CA ASP A 74 -0.10 -33.73 -0.25
C ASP A 74 0.18 -34.03 1.23
N SER A 75 0.41 -32.98 2.01
CA SER A 75 0.52 -33.05 3.47
C SER A 75 -0.67 -32.36 4.13
N GLN A 76 -1.01 -32.75 5.37
CA GLN A 76 -2.10 -32.11 6.11
C GLN A 76 -1.84 -30.62 6.34
N MET A 77 -0.58 -30.24 6.55
CA MET A 77 -0.17 -28.83 6.66
C MET A 77 -0.34 -28.08 5.33
N SER A 78 0.00 -28.72 4.22
CA SER A 78 -0.20 -28.17 2.87
C SER A 78 -1.66 -27.88 2.57
N LYS A 79 -2.58 -28.77 2.96
CA LYS A 79 -4.03 -28.60 2.76
C LYS A 79 -4.57 -27.39 3.52
N GLN A 80 -4.09 -27.17 4.75
CA GLN A 80 -4.50 -26.02 5.55
C GLN A 80 -3.96 -24.70 4.95
N ALA A 81 -2.69 -24.68 4.56
CA ALA A 81 -2.09 -23.52 3.90
C ALA A 81 -2.81 -23.18 2.59
N LEU A 82 -3.14 -24.19 1.78
CA LEU A 82 -3.90 -24.04 0.54
C LEU A 82 -5.30 -23.48 0.75
N SER A 83 -6.03 -23.98 1.76
CA SER A 83 -7.37 -23.44 2.09
C SER A 83 -7.30 -21.97 2.51
N GLU A 84 -6.27 -21.58 3.25
CA GLU A 84 -6.05 -20.18 3.62
C GLU A 84 -5.71 -19.31 2.40
N ILE A 85 -4.85 -19.81 1.49
CA ILE A 85 -4.51 -19.14 0.24
C ILE A 85 -5.76 -18.91 -0.61
N GLU A 86 -6.58 -19.94 -0.83
CA GLU A 86 -7.82 -19.83 -1.59
C GLU A 86 -8.79 -18.82 -0.97
N GLY A 87 -8.91 -18.82 0.37
CA GLY A 87 -9.72 -17.85 1.09
C GLY A 87 -9.25 -16.41 0.87
N ARG A 88 -7.94 -16.17 0.93
CA ARG A 88 -7.35 -14.84 0.68
C ARG A 88 -7.45 -14.42 -0.77
N HIS A 89 -7.24 -15.33 -1.71
CA HIS A 89 -7.45 -15.06 -3.13
C HIS A 89 -8.89 -14.62 -3.40
N LYS A 90 -9.87 -15.30 -2.80
CA LYS A 90 -11.28 -14.91 -2.91
C LYS A 90 -11.56 -13.52 -2.33
N ASP A 91 -10.89 -13.14 -1.25
CA ASP A 91 -11.00 -11.80 -0.67
C ASP A 91 -10.41 -10.74 -1.62
N ILE A 92 -9.29 -11.03 -2.30
CA ILE A 92 -8.70 -10.16 -3.34
C ILE A 92 -9.65 -10.00 -4.53
N VAL A 93 -10.25 -11.08 -5.03
CA VAL A 93 -11.23 -11.01 -6.14
C VAL A 93 -12.45 -10.14 -5.75
N ARG A 94 -12.92 -10.24 -4.50
CA ARG A 94 -14.00 -9.37 -4.00
C ARG A 94 -13.57 -7.91 -3.93
N LEU A 95 -12.32 -7.66 -3.51
CA LEU A 95 -11.75 -6.32 -3.48
C LEU A 95 -11.73 -5.69 -4.87
N GLU A 96 -11.31 -6.44 -5.90
CA GLU A 96 -11.30 -5.95 -7.28
C GLU A 96 -12.68 -5.55 -7.78
N SER A 97 -13.73 -6.31 -7.42
CA SER A 97 -15.12 -5.92 -7.71
C SER A 97 -15.48 -4.60 -7.02
N SER A 98 -15.10 -4.43 -5.75
CA SER A 98 -15.39 -3.21 -5.01
C SER A 98 -14.60 -1.99 -5.55
N ILE A 99 -13.36 -2.18 -6.02
CA ILE A 99 -12.58 -1.12 -6.67
C ILE A 99 -13.25 -0.70 -7.98
N LYS A 100 -13.78 -1.64 -8.77
CA LYS A 100 -14.53 -1.33 -10.00
C LYS A 100 -15.78 -0.49 -9.70
N GLU A 101 -16.52 -0.84 -8.66
CA GLU A 101 -17.68 -0.05 -8.22
C GLU A 101 -17.28 1.37 -7.77
N LEU A 102 -16.16 1.51 -7.06
CA LEU A 102 -15.62 2.83 -6.69
C LEU A 102 -15.22 3.65 -7.92
N HIS A 103 -14.57 3.02 -8.90
CA HIS A 103 -14.18 3.67 -10.14
C HIS A 103 -15.41 4.23 -10.87
N ASP A 104 -16.49 3.46 -10.98
CA ASP A 104 -17.72 3.91 -11.64
C ASP A 104 -18.32 5.13 -10.91
N MET A 105 -18.33 5.12 -9.57
CA MET A 105 -18.75 6.27 -8.76
C MET A 105 -17.83 7.50 -8.94
N PHE A 106 -16.52 7.29 -9.12
CA PHE A 106 -15.57 8.38 -9.40
C PHE A 106 -15.83 9.03 -10.76
N VAL A 107 -16.11 8.23 -11.79
CA VAL A 107 -16.46 8.71 -13.13
C VAL A 107 -17.74 9.55 -13.10
N ASP A 108 -18.77 9.08 -12.38
CA ASP A 108 -20.02 9.83 -12.20
C ASP A 108 -19.80 11.18 -11.51
N ILE A 109 -18.92 11.24 -10.51
CA ILE A 109 -18.61 12.49 -9.81
C ILE A 109 -17.77 13.43 -10.66
N ALA A 110 -16.82 12.92 -11.44
CA ALA A 110 -16.06 13.72 -12.38
C ALA A 110 -16.99 14.43 -13.37
N MET A 111 -17.97 13.70 -13.94
CA MET A 111 -18.99 14.27 -14.84
C MET A 111 -19.91 15.29 -14.15
N LEU A 112 -20.27 15.08 -12.88
CA LEU A 112 -21.11 16.00 -12.10
C LEU A 112 -20.38 17.29 -11.70
N VAL A 113 -19.05 17.23 -11.51
CA VAL A 113 -18.21 18.38 -11.18
C VAL A 113 -17.88 19.21 -12.42
N GLU A 114 -17.64 18.59 -13.58
CA GLU A 114 -17.41 19.27 -14.85
C GLU A 114 -18.62 20.13 -15.29
N ASN A 115 -19.84 19.65 -15.04
CA ASN A 115 -21.07 20.40 -15.30
C ASN A 115 -21.33 21.55 -14.29
N GLN A 116 -20.62 21.61 -13.16
CA GLN A 116 -20.76 22.63 -12.09
C GLN A 116 -19.59 23.63 -12.09
N GLY A 117 -19.18 24.14 -13.26
CA GLY A 117 -18.13 25.16 -13.36
C GLY A 117 -18.53 26.50 -12.73
N SER A 118 -17.60 27.08 -11.93
CA SER A 118 -17.49 28.50 -11.47
C SER A 118 -17.53 28.84 -9.97
N MET A 119 -17.37 27.88 -9.04
CA MET A 119 -17.17 28.23 -7.61
C MET A 119 -16.13 27.35 -6.90
N ILE A 120 -15.01 27.06 -7.56
CA ILE A 120 -13.94 26.18 -7.03
C ILE A 120 -12.61 26.92 -6.78
N ASP A 121 -12.45 28.18 -7.19
CA ASP A 121 -11.14 28.89 -7.18
C ASP A 121 -10.55 29.25 -5.79
N ARG A 122 -11.21 28.96 -4.67
CA ARG A 122 -10.67 29.29 -3.34
C ARG A 122 -10.23 28.09 -2.50
N ILE A 123 -10.46 26.88 -3.00
CA ILE A 123 -10.11 25.64 -2.28
C ILE A 123 -8.93 24.91 -2.97
N GLU A 124 -8.57 25.32 -4.19
CA GLU A 124 -7.43 24.80 -4.96
C GLU A 124 -6.10 24.94 -4.19
N SER A 125 -5.89 26.07 -3.50
CA SER A 125 -4.65 26.33 -2.75
C SER A 125 -4.38 25.39 -1.55
N ASN A 126 -5.39 24.71 -1.01
CA ASN A 126 -5.21 23.76 0.10
C ASN A 126 -5.29 22.29 -0.34
N MET A 127 -5.90 22.01 -1.51
CA MET A 127 -6.08 20.64 -2.02
C MET A 127 -4.90 20.18 -2.90
N ASP A 128 -4.19 21.11 -3.55
CA ASP A 128 -2.98 20.82 -4.34
C ASP A 128 -1.85 20.21 -3.48
N GLN A 129 -1.88 20.42 -2.16
CA GLN A 129 -0.98 19.73 -1.25
C GLN A 129 -1.33 18.24 -1.10
N SER A 130 -2.60 17.84 -1.11
CA SER A 130 -3.02 16.43 -0.89
C SER A 130 -2.82 15.53 -2.09
N VAL A 131 -2.96 16.03 -3.31
CA VAL A 131 -2.73 15.24 -4.54
C VAL A 131 -1.24 14.96 -4.73
N GLY A 132 -0.38 15.94 -4.39
CA GLY A 132 1.08 15.75 -4.34
C GLY A 132 1.55 14.74 -3.28
N PHE A 133 0.75 14.47 -2.25
CA PHE A 133 1.06 13.44 -1.24
C PHE A 133 0.75 12.02 -1.72
N VAL A 134 -0.26 11.80 -2.57
CA VAL A 134 -0.58 10.44 -3.07
C VAL A 134 0.44 9.99 -4.12
N GLU A 135 0.89 10.89 -5.00
CA GLU A 135 1.93 10.57 -5.99
C GLU A 135 3.31 10.37 -5.33
N ARG A 136 3.61 11.13 -4.26
CA ARG A 136 4.80 10.89 -3.42
C ARG A 136 4.67 9.69 -2.49
N ALA A 137 3.48 9.34 -2.00
CA ALA A 137 3.28 8.15 -1.17
C ALA A 137 3.52 6.85 -1.95
N VAL A 138 3.13 6.78 -3.22
CA VAL A 138 3.45 5.64 -4.11
C VAL A 138 4.95 5.60 -4.46
N ALA A 139 5.61 6.75 -4.62
CA ALA A 139 7.06 6.80 -4.85
C ALA A 139 7.89 6.50 -3.59
N ASP A 140 7.41 6.92 -2.41
CA ASP A 140 8.09 6.75 -1.13
C ASP A 140 7.89 5.35 -0.55
N THR A 141 6.78 4.67 -0.83
CA THR A 141 6.61 3.24 -0.50
C THR A 141 7.57 2.35 -1.30
N LYS A 142 7.77 2.63 -2.60
CA LYS A 142 8.75 1.92 -3.43
C LYS A 142 10.21 2.23 -3.02
N LYS A 143 10.49 3.44 -2.51
CA LYS A 143 11.81 3.81 -1.96
C LYS A 143 12.04 3.31 -0.53
N ALA A 144 11.00 3.15 0.29
CA ALA A 144 11.11 2.71 1.68
C ALA A 144 11.66 1.27 1.79
N VAL A 145 11.28 0.38 0.87
CA VAL A 145 11.81 -1.00 0.82
C VAL A 145 13.30 -1.01 0.48
N LYS A 146 13.75 -0.15 -0.46
CA LYS A 146 15.19 0.00 -0.77
C LYS A 146 15.97 0.65 0.39
N TYR A 147 15.44 1.69 1.02
CA TYR A 147 16.11 2.36 2.15
C TYR A 147 16.25 1.47 3.40
N GLN A 148 15.29 0.57 3.65
CA GLN A 148 15.38 -0.36 4.78
C GLN A 148 16.55 -1.34 4.61
N SER A 149 16.87 -1.75 3.38
CA SER A 149 18.00 -2.64 3.10
C SER A 149 19.36 -1.95 3.26
N GLU A 150 19.47 -0.68 2.87
CA GLU A 150 20.70 0.13 2.99
C GLU A 150 20.95 0.62 4.43
N ALA A 151 19.89 0.98 5.15
CA ALA A 151 19.98 1.42 6.55
C ALA A 151 20.47 0.29 7.47
N ARG A 152 20.09 -0.97 7.20
CA ARG A 152 20.62 -2.13 7.94
C ARG A 152 22.13 -2.30 7.75
N ARG A 153 22.64 -2.14 6.52
CA ARG A 153 24.08 -2.21 6.24
C ARG A 153 24.87 -1.07 6.90
N LYS A 154 24.35 0.17 6.85
CA LYS A 154 24.99 1.34 7.48
C LYS A 154 24.98 1.25 9.01
N LYS A 155 23.91 0.73 9.64
CA LYS A 155 23.84 0.50 11.09
C LYS A 155 24.89 -0.50 11.57
N ILE A 156 25.11 -1.61 10.84
CA ILE A 156 26.14 -2.60 11.18
C ILE A 156 27.55 -2.00 11.10
N LEU A 157 27.83 -1.18 10.09
CA LEU A 157 29.14 -0.55 9.91
C LEU A 157 29.45 0.49 11.00
N ILE A 158 28.46 1.32 11.40
CA ILE A 158 28.61 2.27 12.51
C ILE A 158 28.87 1.52 13.84
N MET A 159 28.15 0.42 14.08
CA MET A 159 28.31 -0.37 15.30
C MET A 159 29.73 -0.97 15.43
N LEU A 160 30.29 -1.48 14.32
CA LEU A 160 31.68 -1.96 14.28
C LEU A 160 32.70 -0.85 14.55
N CYS A 161 32.54 0.35 13.98
CA CYS A 161 33.43 1.48 14.27
C CYS A 161 33.39 1.90 15.74
N CYS A 162 32.21 1.91 16.37
CA CYS A 162 32.08 2.23 17.79
C CYS A 162 32.80 1.22 18.69
N ILE A 163 32.74 -0.07 18.36
CA ILE A 163 33.47 -1.13 19.10
C ILE A 163 34.98 -0.91 19.00
N ILE A 164 35.50 -0.61 17.81
CA ILE A 164 36.94 -0.38 17.60
C ILE A 164 37.41 0.84 18.42
N LEU A 165 36.65 1.94 18.41
CA LEU A 165 36.96 3.12 19.22
C LEU A 165 36.94 2.82 20.71
N ALA A 166 35.98 2.04 21.20
CA ALA A 166 35.90 1.64 22.60
C ALA A 166 37.12 0.81 23.03
N ILE A 167 37.61 -0.10 22.17
CA ILE A 167 38.82 -0.89 22.43
C ILE A 167 40.06 0.01 22.50
N ILE A 168 40.20 0.97 21.59
CA ILE A 168 41.33 1.91 21.59
C ILE A 168 41.33 2.76 22.87
N LEU A 169 40.17 3.27 23.29
CA LEU A 169 40.04 4.03 24.53
C LEU A 169 40.32 3.18 25.77
N ALA A 170 39.85 1.94 25.81
CA ALA A 170 40.15 1.03 26.92
C ALA A 170 41.65 0.70 27.01
N ALA A 171 42.31 0.51 25.86
CA ALA A 171 43.76 0.26 25.80
C ALA A 171 44.58 1.48 26.23
N SER A 172 44.17 2.70 25.84
CA SER A 172 44.87 3.92 26.25
C SER A 172 44.71 4.21 27.74
N ILE A 173 43.52 4.01 28.29
CA ILE A 173 43.27 4.13 29.73
C ILE A 173 44.04 3.05 30.51
N GLY A 174 44.05 1.81 30.01
CA GLY A 174 44.81 0.71 30.61
C GLY A 174 46.31 0.95 30.61
N SER A 175 46.86 1.58 29.57
CA SER A 175 48.29 1.94 29.47
C SER A 175 48.69 3.14 30.33
N ILE A 176 47.72 3.94 30.78
CA ILE A 176 47.93 5.10 31.66
C ILE A 176 47.81 4.70 33.14
N PHE A 177 47.02 3.67 33.45
CA PHE A 177 46.78 3.18 34.81
C PHE A 177 47.60 1.92 35.19
N ALA A 178 48.28 1.28 34.23
CA ALA A 178 49.27 0.22 34.46
C ALA A 178 50.69 0.80 34.47
#